data_AF-A0A662G4Z2-F1
#
_entry.id   AF-A0A662G4Z2-F1
#
_cell.length_a   1.000
_cell.length_b   1.000
_cell.length_c   1.000
_cell.angle_alpha   90.00
_cell.angle_beta   90.00
_cell.angle_gamma   90.00
#
_symmetry.space_group_name_H-M   'P 1'
#
loop_
_entity.id
_entity.type
_entity.pdbx_description
1 polymer ?
#
loop_
_entity_poly.entity_id
_entity_poly.type
_entity_poly.pdbx_seq_one_letter_code
_entity_poly.pdbx_strand_id
1 'polypeptide(L)'
;MPKEAVELHKNCLKGDYEKGKQYHLRLAPYLDFLLSVPSGNAITVLKETMNILGRPAGPVRPPLIPLTPEQKETLKNILKKMGLL
;
A
#
# COMPACT_ATOMS: atom_id res chain seq x y z
N MET A 1 -5.65 -4.29 -0.79
CA MET A 1 -6.01 -3.69 -2.09
C MET A 1 -5.89 -4.72 -3.21
N PRO A 2 -6.62 -5.86 -3.15
CA PRO A 2 -6.55 -6.85 -4.22
C PRO A 2 -7.31 -6.42 -5.48
N LYS A 3 -8.37 -5.61 -5.33
CA LYS A 3 -9.23 -5.15 -6.43
C LYS A 3 -8.44 -4.34 -7.46
N GLU A 4 -7.62 -3.41 -6.98
CA GLU A 4 -6.82 -2.52 -7.82
C GLU A 4 -5.81 -3.31 -8.67
N ALA A 5 -5.12 -4.29 -8.07
CA ALA A 5 -4.18 -5.16 -8.78
C ALA A 5 -4.88 -6.06 -9.82
N VAL A 6 -6.06 -6.59 -9.48
CA VAL A 6 -6.87 -7.40 -10.41
C VAL A 6 -7.36 -6.56 -11.59
N GLU A 7 -7.83 -5.35 -11.35
CA GLU A 7 -8.30 -4.47 -12.42
C GLU A 7 -7.14 -3.96 -13.29
N LEU A 8 -5.99 -3.63 -12.70
CA LEU A 8 -4.76 -3.36 -13.46
C LEU A 8 -4.45 -4.49 -14.45
N HIS A 9 -4.36 -5.73 -13.94
CA HIS A 9 -4.04 -6.90 -14.74
C HIS A 9 -5.06 -7.14 -15.87
N LYS A 10 -6.36 -7.09 -15.55
CA LYS A 10 -7.43 -7.30 -16.54
C LYS A 10 -7.41 -6.28 -17.68
N ASN A 11 -7.15 -5.01 -17.39
CA ASN A 11 -7.14 -3.98 -18.43
C ASN A 11 -5.89 -4.10 -19.32
N CYS A 12 -4.72 -4.37 -18.73
CA CYS A 12 -3.50 -4.65 -19.50
C CYS A 12 -3.66 -5.88 -20.41
N LEU A 13 -4.27 -6.97 -19.93
CA LEU A 13 -4.53 -8.16 -20.76
C LEU A 13 -5.43 -7.89 -21.96
N LYS A 14 -6.32 -6.90 -21.87
CA LYS A 14 -7.20 -6.48 -22.96
C LYS A 14 -6.56 -5.45 -23.89
N GLY A 15 -5.32 -5.05 -23.63
CA GLY A 15 -4.63 -3.97 -24.35
C GLY A 15 -5.06 -2.56 -23.94
N ASP A 16 -5.91 -2.40 -22.92
CA ASP A 16 -6.35 -1.09 -22.41
C ASP A 16 -5.33 -0.57 -21.37
N TYR A 17 -4.17 -0.15 -21.88
CA TYR A 17 -3.07 0.34 -21.05
C TYR A 17 -3.38 1.67 -20.37
N GLU A 18 -4.22 2.53 -20.96
CA GLU A 18 -4.58 3.81 -20.35
C GLU A 18 -5.41 3.58 -19.09
N LYS A 19 -6.40 2.67 -19.15
CA LYS A 19 -7.16 2.28 -17.96
C LYS A 19 -6.31 1.50 -16.95
N GLY A 20 -5.41 0.64 -17.42
CA GLY A 20 -4.41 -0.01 -16.57
C GLY A 20 -3.58 1.01 -15.79
N LYS A 21 -3.02 2.01 -16.47
CA LYS A 21 -2.26 3.11 -15.88
C LYS A 21 -3.05 3.85 -14.81
N GLN A 22 -4.34 4.12 -15.00
CA GLN A 22 -5.17 4.74 -13.97
C GLN A 22 -5.21 3.92 -12.68
N TYR A 23 -5.33 2.59 -12.75
CA TYR A 23 -5.26 1.73 -11.56
C TYR A 23 -3.87 1.70 -10.94
N HIS A 24 -2.81 1.71 -11.74
CA HIS A 24 -1.44 1.82 -11.24
C HIS A 24 -1.23 3.13 -10.48
N LEU A 25 -1.65 4.26 -11.05
CA LEU A 25 -1.52 5.58 -10.43
C LEU A 25 -2.31 5.72 -9.13
N ARG A 26 -3.41 4.97 -8.96
CA ARG A 26 -4.12 4.90 -7.67
C ARG A 26 -3.30 4.19 -6.61
N LEU A 27 -2.50 3.19 -6.99
CA LEU A 27 -1.61 2.46 -6.08
C LEU A 27 -0.27 3.16 -5.85
N ALA A 28 0.18 3.98 -6.80
CA ALA A 28 1.52 4.59 -6.78
C ALA A 28 1.87 5.29 -5.46
N PRO A 29 1.03 6.16 -4.85
CA PRO A 29 1.39 6.82 -3.59
C PRO A 29 1.67 5.85 -2.44
N TYR A 30 0.97 4.72 -2.41
CA TYR A 30 1.19 3.66 -1.44
C TYR A 30 2.49 2.90 -1.71
N LEU A 31 2.76 2.58 -2.98
CA LEU A 31 3.97 1.89 -3.39
C LEU A 31 5.22 2.76 -3.16
N ASP A 32 5.13 4.06 -3.47
CA ASP A 32 6.20 5.03 -3.22
C ASP A 32 6.51 5.11 -1.73
N PHE A 33 5.49 5.18 -0.87
CA PHE A 33 5.69 5.16 0.57
C PHE A 33 6.31 3.83 1.03
N LEU A 34 5.78 2.71 0.57
CA LEU A 34 6.29 1.36 0.88
C LEU A 34 7.78 1.21 0.53
N LEU A 35 8.23 1.81 -0.58
CA LEU A 35 9.62 1.78 -1.05
C LEU A 35 10.51 2.84 -0.40
N SER A 36 9.93 3.94 0.10
CA SER A 36 10.67 5.00 0.80
C SER A 36 11.14 4.60 2.20
N VAL A 37 10.51 3.60 2.82
CA VAL A 37 10.93 3.11 4.13
C VAL A 37 12.15 2.18 3.94
N PRO A 38 13.29 2.38 4.65
CA PRO A 38 14.55 1.67 4.40
C PRO A 38 14.45 0.15 4.35
N SER A 39 15.35 -0.46 3.57
CA SER A 39 15.41 -1.88 3.18
C SER A 39 15.05 -2.85 4.31
N GLY A 40 13.86 -3.46 4.19
CA GLY A 40 13.27 -4.41 5.15
C GLY A 40 11.84 -4.04 5.56
N ASN A 41 11.48 -2.77 5.46
CA ASN A 41 10.24 -2.26 6.06
C ASN A 41 8.98 -2.35 5.19
N ALA A 42 9.05 -2.89 3.97
CA ALA A 42 7.85 -3.09 3.15
C ALA A 42 6.80 -3.95 3.89
N ILE A 43 7.25 -4.99 4.60
CA ILE A 43 6.39 -5.82 5.45
C ILE A 43 5.82 -4.99 6.61
N THR A 44 6.62 -4.10 7.21
CA THR A 44 6.14 -3.18 8.26
C THR A 44 5.00 -2.30 7.76
N VAL A 45 5.17 -1.69 6.59
CA VAL A 45 4.13 -0.86 5.98
C VAL A 45 2.89 -1.68 5.67
N LEU A 46 3.04 -2.87 5.08
CA LEU A 46 1.92 -3.77 4.77
C LEU A 46 1.14 -4.19 6.01
N LYS A 47 1.83 -4.64 7.06
CA LYS A 47 1.18 -5.06 8.32
C LYS A 47 0.49 -3.89 9.01
N GLU A 48 1.14 -2.73 9.07
CA GLU A 48 0.53 -1.53 9.66
C GLU A 48 -0.70 -1.09 8.85
N THR A 49 -0.64 -1.16 7.52
CA THR A 49 -1.79 -0.88 6.64
C THR A 49 -2.97 -1.80 6.96
N MET A 50 -2.72 -3.10 7.08
CA MET A 50 -3.77 -4.05 7.44
C MET A 50 -4.37 -3.73 8.81
N ASN A 51 -3.53 -3.47 9.82
CA ASN A 51 -3.99 -3.12 11.16
C ASN A 51 -4.82 -1.82 11.17
N ILE A 52 -4.41 -0.77 10.43
CA ILE A 52 -5.16 0.48 10.27
C ILE A 52 -6.53 0.23 9.63
N LEU A 53 -6.60 -0.67 8.63
CA LEU A 53 -7.84 -1.05 7.94
C LEU A 53 -8.67 -2.08 8.71
N GLY A 54 -8.35 -2.37 9.98
CA GLY A 54 -9.08 -3.32 10.82
C GLY A 54 -8.92 -4.78 10.41
N ARG A 55 -7.86 -5.12 9.66
CA ARG A 55 -7.54 -6.49 9.22
C ARG A 55 -6.40 -7.04 10.09
N PRO A 56 -6.55 -8.25 10.67
CA PRO A 56 -5.54 -8.79 11.56
C PRO A 56 -4.26 -9.13 10.78
N ALA A 57 -3.16 -8.42 11.07
CA ALA A 57 -1.81 -8.73 10.57
C ALA A 57 -0.75 -8.90 11.67
N GLY A 58 -1.11 -8.50 12.89
CA GLY A 58 -0.22 -8.52 14.05
C GLY A 58 0.96 -7.56 13.91
N PRO A 59 1.91 -7.58 14.86
CA PRO A 59 3.12 -6.80 14.76
C PRO A 59 4.12 -7.43 13.78
N VAL A 60 5.13 -6.65 13.41
CA VAL A 60 6.36 -7.18 12.78
C VAL A 60 7.21 -7.91 13.82
N ARG A 61 8.13 -8.77 13.35
CA ARG A 61 9.11 -9.47 14.19
C ARG A 61 10.51 -8.91 13.91
N PRO A 62 11.42 -8.89 14.90
CA PRO A 62 12.82 -8.56 14.66
C PRO A 62 13.42 -9.39 13.51
N PRO A 63 14.30 -8.82 12.66
CA PRO A 63 14.94 -7.50 12.78
C PRO A 63 14.10 -6.32 12.27
N LEU A 64 12.84 -6.55 11.85
CA LEU A 64 11.97 -5.48 11.36
C LEU A 64 11.45 -4.60 12.51
N ILE A 65 11.42 -3.29 12.26
CA ILE A 65 11.03 -2.29 13.25
C ILE A 65 9.65 -1.74 12.88
N PRO A 66 8.75 -1.50 13.86
CA PRO A 66 7.48 -0.81 13.62
C PRO A 66 7.67 0.58 13.01
N LEU A 67 6.66 1.08 12.30
CA LEU A 67 6.66 2.47 11.82
C LEU A 67 6.66 3.46 12.98
N THR A 68 7.37 4.58 12.82
CA THR A 68 7.31 5.71 13.76
C THR A 68 5.92 6.35 13.74
N PRO A 69 5.54 7.14 14.77
CA PRO A 69 4.27 7.88 14.77
C PRO A 69 4.05 8.74 13.52
N GLU A 70 5.11 9.40 13.03
CA GLU A 70 5.06 10.26 11.84
C GLU A 70 4.85 9.46 10.56
N GLN A 71 5.50 8.31 10.44
CA GLN A 71 5.32 7.37 9.33
C GLN A 71 3.90 6.78 9.33
N LYS A 72 3.35 6.46 10.52
CA LYS A 72 1.97 5.99 10.66
C LYS A 72 0.96 7.04 10.21
N GLU A 73 1.17 8.31 10.57
CA GLU A 73 0.28 9.39 10.14
C GLU A 73 0.37 9.64 8.63
N THR A 74 1.59 9.59 8.07
CA THR A 74 1.80 9.64 6.62
C THR A 74 1.04 8.53 5.90
N LEU A 75 1.15 7.29 6.41
CA LEU A 75 0.43 6.14 5.88
C LEU A 75 -1.10 6.32 5.94
N LYS A 76 -1.65 6.78 7.07
CA LYS A 76 -3.09 7.07 7.18
C LYS A 76 -3.56 8.09 6.15
N ASN A 77 -2.79 9.16 5.93
CA ASN A 77 -3.13 10.19 4.94
C ASN A 77 -3.10 9.65 3.51
N ILE A 78 -2.18 8.75 3.18
CA ILE A 78 -2.17 8.04 1.90
C ILE A 78 -3.43 7.19 1.75
N LEU A 79 -3.79 6.40 2.77
CA LEU A 79 -4.98 5.54 2.73
C LEU A 79 -6.28 6.35 2.60
N LYS A 80 -6.40 7.50 3.27
CA LYS A 80 -7.53 8.44 3.10
C LYS A 80 -7.62 8.97 1.67
N LYS A 81 -6.50 9.42 1.09
CA LYS A 81 -6.44 9.90 -0.31
C LYS A 81 -6.82 8.81 -1.31
N MET A 82 -6.55 7.55 -0.98
CA MET A 82 -6.95 6.38 -1.78
C MET A 82 -8.40 5.95 -1.54
N GLY A 83 -9.12 6.57 -0.60
CA GLY A 83 -10.50 6.23 -0.25
C GLY A 83 -10.65 4.90 0.49
N LEU A 84 -9.63 4.47 1.24
CA LEU A 84 -9.60 3.19 1.95
C LEU A 84 -9.82 3.33 3.46
N LEU A 85 -9.57 4.52 4.02
CA LEU A 85 -9.75 4.88 5.43
C LEU A 85 -10.67 6.10 5.51
#